data_AF-A0A061RRP2-F1
#
_entry.id   AF-A0A061RRP2-F1
#
_cell.length_a   1.000
_cell.length_b   1.000
_cell.length_c   1.000
_cell.angle_alpha   90.00
_cell.angle_beta   90.00
_cell.angle_gamma   90.00
#
_symmetry.space_group_name_H-M   'P 1'
#
loop_
_entity.id
_entity.type
_entity.pdbx_description
1 polymer ?
#
loop_
_entity_poly.entity_id
_entity_poly.type
_entity_poly.pdbx_seq_one_letter_code
_entity_poly.pdbx_strand_id
1 'polypeptide(L)'
;MGDHGAGAANSPRPTLAAAWHRLEDPEAAEAAAAEAAGAVYLVDKPGEREASVLIAEPGISLQDPDAPALDVLDDILNGFGGRLFDEVRSKEGLSYSVYGGWETPPTHVGLFTAGANTEDPAALIQAVESVLDGLLSDRPPTQLEIDAAKASAKNSFVFNFASPQQQLSRILTYRVLGLPEDYFIQYQRAIEAVSREEIMAAAERHLHPGRQTIVVAGDERLVRPQLSGLGRPLRELPLSP
;
A
#
# COMPACT_ATOMS: atom_id res chain seq x y z
N MET A 1 22.42 52.25 23.43
CA MET A 1 23.75 52.41 22.84
C MET A 1 24.11 51.05 22.25
N GLY A 2 24.10 50.93 20.93
CA GLY A 2 24.21 49.65 20.22
C GLY A 2 23.43 49.72 18.91
N ASP A 3 24.08 50.30 17.91
CA ASP A 3 23.69 50.38 16.50
C ASP A 3 23.86 49.02 15.82
N HIS A 4 22.81 48.52 15.17
CA HIS A 4 22.91 47.48 14.16
C HIS A 4 22.05 47.86 12.95
N GLY A 5 22.64 48.65 12.06
CA GLY A 5 22.84 48.29 10.66
C GLY A 5 21.61 47.80 9.89
N ALA A 6 20.98 48.73 9.18
CA ALA A 6 20.07 48.45 8.08
C ALA A 6 20.82 47.75 6.92
N GLY A 7 20.33 46.60 6.48
CA GLY A 7 20.85 45.95 5.27
C GLY A 7 20.65 44.43 5.22
N ALA A 8 19.41 43.96 5.20
CA ALA A 8 19.10 42.62 4.71
C ALA A 8 17.82 42.69 3.89
N ALA A 9 17.95 42.41 2.59
CA ALA A 9 16.84 42.29 1.66
C ALA A 9 15.82 41.29 2.22
N ASN A 10 14.61 41.78 2.46
CA ASN A 10 13.48 40.98 2.93
C ASN A 10 12.94 40.19 1.74
N SER A 11 13.66 39.15 1.32
CA SER A 11 13.08 38.15 0.41
C SER A 11 11.95 37.46 1.18
N PRO A 12 10.70 37.47 0.69
CA PRO A 12 9.61 36.81 1.39
C PRO A 12 9.94 35.33 1.53
N ARG A 13 10.11 34.86 2.77
CA ARG A 13 10.15 33.42 3.06
C ARG A 13 8.80 32.87 2.61
N PRO A 14 8.75 31.84 1.73
CA PRO A 14 7.48 31.24 1.37
C PRO A 14 6.80 30.79 2.67
N THR A 15 5.55 31.19 2.85
CA THR A 15 4.72 30.67 3.95
C THR A 15 4.62 29.16 3.80
N LEU A 16 4.50 28.42 4.92
CA LEU A 16 4.26 26.97 4.85
C LEU A 16 3.12 26.63 3.88
N ALA A 17 2.08 27.48 3.79
CA ALA A 17 0.97 27.36 2.86
C ALA A 17 1.39 27.36 1.36
N ALA A 18 2.40 28.14 0.96
CA ALA A 18 2.86 28.18 -0.43
C ALA A 18 3.65 26.94 -0.84
N ALA A 19 4.28 26.25 0.12
CA ALA A 19 4.98 24.99 -0.14
C ALA A 19 4.01 23.80 -0.30
N TRP A 20 2.79 23.91 0.24
CA TRP A 20 1.78 22.83 0.26
C TRP A 20 0.91 22.81 -1.01
N HIS A 21 0.99 23.82 -1.87
CA HIS A 21 0.17 23.93 -3.08
C HIS A 21 0.77 23.30 -4.35
N ARG A 22 1.94 22.65 -4.28
CA ARG A 22 2.31 21.65 -5.29
C ARG A 22 1.65 20.31 -4.93
N LEU A 23 0.32 20.31 -4.92
CA LEU A 23 -0.41 19.08 -5.15
C LEU A 23 -0.14 18.73 -6.61
N GLU A 24 0.37 17.53 -6.87
CA GLU A 24 0.43 17.00 -8.22
C GLU A 24 -0.97 17.09 -8.83
N ASP A 25 -1.03 17.47 -10.11
CA ASP A 25 -2.29 17.55 -10.84
C ASP A 25 -2.95 16.16 -10.83
N PRO A 26 -4.12 15.99 -10.19
CA PRO A 26 -4.76 14.68 -10.06
C PRO A 26 -5.00 14.01 -11.41
N GLU A 27 -5.30 14.79 -12.46
CA GLU A 27 -5.50 14.26 -13.82
C GLU A 27 -4.18 13.76 -14.42
N ALA A 28 -3.06 14.45 -14.13
CA ALA A 28 -1.74 14.01 -14.56
C ALA A 28 -1.27 12.75 -13.82
N ALA A 29 -1.58 12.63 -12.53
CA ALA A 29 -1.28 11.45 -11.73
C ALA A 29 -2.08 10.23 -12.23
N GLU A 30 -3.37 10.41 -12.53
CA GLU A 30 -4.21 9.35 -13.09
C GLU A 30 -3.75 8.90 -14.48
N ALA A 31 -3.39 9.84 -15.36
CA ALA A 31 -2.85 9.53 -16.68
C ALA A 31 -1.52 8.77 -16.59
N ALA A 32 -0.62 9.17 -15.69
CA ALA A 32 0.64 8.47 -15.46
C ALA A 32 0.42 7.05 -14.91
N ALA A 33 -0.52 6.87 -13.98
CA ALA A 33 -0.90 5.55 -13.46
C ALA A 33 -1.46 4.64 -14.57
N ALA A 34 -2.31 5.18 -15.46
CA ALA A 34 -2.86 4.44 -16.59
C ALA A 34 -1.77 4.02 -17.60
N GLU A 35 -0.78 4.87 -17.86
CA GLU A 35 0.34 4.55 -18.76
C GLU A 35 1.29 3.50 -18.17
N ALA A 36 1.45 3.50 -16.84
CA ALA A 36 2.32 2.57 -16.12
C ALA A 36 1.69 1.19 -15.86
N ALA A 37 0.35 1.11 -15.88
CA ALA A 37 -0.40 -0.11 -15.60
C ALA A 37 0.08 -1.31 -16.44
N GLY A 38 0.33 -2.44 -15.75
CA GLY A 38 0.76 -3.70 -16.36
C GLY A 38 2.20 -3.72 -16.88
N ALA A 39 2.99 -2.65 -16.68
CA ALA A 39 4.41 -2.63 -17.02
C ALA A 39 5.32 -3.04 -15.84
N VAL A 40 6.51 -3.53 -16.18
CA VAL A 40 7.60 -3.77 -15.24
C VAL A 40 8.68 -2.71 -15.45
N TYR A 41 9.01 -1.97 -14.41
CA TYR A 41 10.07 -0.98 -14.39
C TYR A 41 11.29 -1.54 -13.66
N LEU A 42 12.44 -1.54 -14.32
CA LEU A 42 13.70 -1.97 -13.76
C LEU A 42 14.54 -0.74 -13.38
N VAL A 43 14.97 -0.71 -12.11
CA VAL A 43 15.91 0.26 -11.57
C VAL A 43 17.23 -0.47 -11.30
N ASP A 44 18.29 -0.11 -12.01
CA ASP A 44 19.60 -0.71 -11.80
C ASP A 44 20.21 -0.26 -10.47
N LYS A 45 20.52 -1.23 -9.60
CA LYS A 45 21.26 -1.05 -8.36
C LYS A 45 22.44 -2.04 -8.34
N PRO A 46 23.58 -1.68 -8.96
CA PRO A 46 24.72 -2.58 -9.12
C PRO A 46 25.22 -3.14 -7.78
N GLY A 47 25.49 -4.45 -7.73
CA GLY A 47 26.04 -5.12 -6.55
C GLY A 47 25.03 -5.60 -5.52
N GLU A 48 23.74 -5.30 -5.69
CA GLU A 48 22.67 -5.86 -4.87
C GLU A 48 22.45 -7.34 -5.20
N ARG A 49 22.43 -8.19 -4.16
CA ARG A 49 22.19 -9.64 -4.29
C ARG A 49 20.70 -9.96 -4.38
N GLU A 50 19.91 -9.29 -3.55
CA GLU A 50 18.45 -9.39 -3.56
C GLU A 50 17.89 -8.13 -4.21
N ALA A 51 16.90 -8.31 -5.08
CA ALA A 51 16.13 -7.23 -5.66
C ALA A 51 14.98 -6.86 -4.74
N SER A 52 14.70 -5.55 -4.61
CA SER A 52 13.44 -5.07 -4.03
C SER A 52 12.36 -5.06 -5.09
N VAL A 53 11.26 -5.76 -4.83
CA VAL A 53 10.07 -5.78 -5.70
C VAL A 53 8.95 -5.02 -5.03
N LEU A 54 8.34 -4.09 -5.77
CA LEU A 54 7.13 -3.37 -5.42
C LEU A 54 6.10 -3.57 -6.53
N ILE A 55 4.93 -4.08 -6.17
CA ILE A 55 3.76 -4.24 -7.02
C ILE A 55 2.73 -3.23 -6.50
N ALA A 56 2.24 -2.35 -7.35
CA ALA A 56 1.36 -1.26 -6.92
C ALA A 56 0.25 -0.93 -7.92
N GLU A 57 -0.89 -0.51 -7.40
CA GLU A 57 -2.00 0.10 -8.14
C GLU A 57 -2.67 1.18 -7.27
N PRO A 58 -3.46 2.11 -7.87
CA PRO A 58 -4.28 3.03 -7.10
C PRO A 58 -5.12 2.28 -6.06
N GLY A 59 -5.07 2.73 -4.82
CA GLY A 59 -5.80 2.15 -3.71
C GLY A 59 -7.07 2.94 -3.39
N ILE A 60 -7.32 3.13 -2.10
CA ILE A 60 -8.49 3.83 -1.58
C ILE A 60 -8.08 4.94 -0.61
N SER A 61 -9.04 5.78 -0.22
CA SER A 61 -8.86 6.71 0.89
C SER A 61 -9.47 6.14 2.17
N LEU A 62 -9.13 6.71 3.33
CA LEU A 62 -9.78 6.35 4.60
C LEU A 62 -11.30 6.51 4.58
N GLN A 63 -11.81 7.42 3.74
CA GLN A 63 -13.24 7.75 3.66
C GLN A 63 -13.98 6.88 2.64
N ASP A 64 -13.28 5.96 1.97
CA ASP A 64 -13.91 5.03 1.04
C ASP A 64 -14.84 4.07 1.81
N PRO A 65 -16.09 3.86 1.36
CA PRO A 65 -17.02 2.95 2.04
C PRO A 65 -16.53 1.50 2.08
N ASP A 66 -15.62 1.10 1.20
CA ASP A 66 -15.04 -0.25 1.17
C ASP A 66 -13.85 -0.41 2.13
N ALA A 67 -13.35 0.66 2.75
CA ALA A 67 -12.18 0.59 3.63
C ALA A 67 -12.30 -0.49 4.73
N PRO A 68 -13.44 -0.65 5.45
CA PRO A 68 -13.59 -1.73 6.42
C PRO A 68 -13.47 -3.14 5.81
N ALA A 69 -13.94 -3.31 4.57
CA ALA A 69 -13.91 -4.60 3.89
C ALA A 69 -12.50 -4.93 3.39
N LEU A 70 -11.77 -3.94 2.86
CA LEU A 70 -10.38 -4.09 2.44
C LEU A 70 -9.42 -4.26 3.63
N ASP A 71 -9.69 -3.67 4.79
CA ASP A 71 -8.92 -3.92 6.02
C ASP A 71 -9.05 -5.38 6.48
N VAL A 72 -10.26 -5.97 6.40
CA VAL A 72 -10.43 -7.39 6.69
C VAL A 72 -9.65 -8.25 5.68
N LEU A 73 -9.68 -7.86 4.40
CA LEU A 73 -8.93 -8.54 3.36
C LEU A 73 -7.41 -8.44 3.54
N ASP A 74 -6.93 -7.28 3.99
CA ASP A 74 -5.53 -7.02 4.30
C ASP A 74 -5.00 -7.98 5.38
N ASP A 75 -5.77 -8.20 6.45
CA ASP A 75 -5.39 -9.18 7.49
C ASP A 75 -5.41 -10.62 6.97
N ILE A 76 -6.29 -10.97 6.03
CA ILE A 76 -6.28 -12.30 5.37
C ILE A 76 -5.00 -12.50 4.53
N LEU A 77 -4.50 -11.44 3.90
CA LEU A 77 -3.26 -11.48 3.11
C LEU A 77 -2.01 -11.54 4.00
N ASN A 78 -1.96 -10.73 5.07
CA ASN A 78 -0.74 -10.45 5.83
C ASN A 78 -0.70 -10.99 7.26
N GLY A 79 -1.83 -11.45 7.80
CA GLY A 79 -1.96 -11.94 9.16
C GLY A 79 -0.96 -13.06 9.49
N PHE A 80 -0.93 -13.51 10.74
CA PHE A 80 -0.04 -14.61 11.11
C PHE A 80 -0.45 -15.90 10.39
N GLY A 81 0.34 -16.35 9.40
CA GLY A 81 -0.05 -17.41 8.46
C GLY A 81 -1.01 -16.93 7.37
N GLY A 82 -1.02 -15.64 7.06
CA GLY A 82 -1.76 -15.05 5.96
C GLY A 82 -1.28 -15.56 4.62
N ARG A 83 -2.11 -15.41 3.60
CA ARG A 83 -1.91 -16.07 2.30
C ARG A 83 -0.60 -15.71 1.63
N LEU A 84 -0.17 -14.45 1.71
CA LEU A 84 1.10 -14.03 1.10
C LEU A 84 2.28 -14.66 1.82
N PHE A 85 2.27 -14.67 3.15
CA PHE A 85 3.31 -15.29 3.94
C PHE A 85 3.42 -16.79 3.65
N ASP A 86 2.29 -17.50 3.59
CA ASP A 86 2.27 -18.93 3.31
C ASP A 86 2.77 -19.26 1.90
N GLU A 87 2.37 -18.49 0.89
CA GLU A 87 2.84 -18.71 -0.48
C GLU A 87 4.33 -18.38 -0.64
N VAL A 88 4.73 -17.17 -0.28
CA VAL A 88 6.07 -16.65 -0.58
C VAL A 88 7.14 -17.23 0.33
N ARG A 89 6.86 -17.37 1.64
CA ARG A 89 7.85 -17.87 2.61
C ARG A 89 7.76 -19.38 2.77
N SER A 90 6.57 -19.92 3.02
CA SER A 90 6.42 -21.31 3.45
C SER A 90 6.49 -22.30 2.28
N LYS A 91 5.90 -21.98 1.13
CA LYS A 91 5.88 -22.87 -0.04
C LYS A 91 7.07 -22.65 -0.97
N GLU A 92 7.29 -21.40 -1.39
CA GLU A 92 8.28 -21.09 -2.42
C GLU A 92 9.66 -20.73 -1.84
N GLY A 93 9.73 -20.30 -0.57
CA GLY A 93 11.00 -19.94 0.09
C GLY A 93 11.70 -18.73 -0.52
N LEU A 94 10.95 -17.83 -1.16
CA LEU A 94 11.47 -16.71 -1.96
C LEU A 94 11.89 -15.50 -1.13
N SER A 95 11.30 -15.32 0.05
CA SER A 95 11.64 -14.25 0.98
C SER A 95 11.25 -14.58 2.42
N TYR A 96 11.92 -13.96 3.37
CA TYR A 96 11.54 -14.05 4.78
C TYR A 96 10.33 -13.17 5.13
N SER A 97 10.15 -12.07 4.40
CA SER A 97 9.09 -11.09 4.62
C SER A 97 8.42 -10.73 3.30
N VAL A 98 7.09 -10.71 3.32
CA VAL A 98 6.26 -10.22 2.22
C VAL A 98 5.14 -9.39 2.82
N TYR A 99 4.68 -8.39 2.08
CA TYR A 99 3.52 -7.58 2.44
C TYR A 99 2.60 -7.43 1.23
N GLY A 100 1.34 -7.08 1.47
CA GLY A 100 0.37 -6.75 0.44
C GLY A 100 -0.89 -6.14 1.01
N GLY A 101 -1.13 -4.84 0.83
CA GLY A 101 -2.22 -4.15 1.51
C GLY A 101 -2.54 -2.77 0.95
N TRP A 102 -3.65 -2.20 1.43
CA TRP A 102 -4.09 -0.86 1.07
C TRP A 102 -3.61 0.17 2.09
N GLU A 103 -2.92 1.19 1.59
CA GLU A 103 -2.76 2.42 2.35
C GLU A 103 -4.07 3.21 2.27
N THR A 104 -4.60 3.61 3.42
CA THR A 104 -5.85 4.38 3.54
C THR A 104 -5.57 5.80 4.06
N PRO A 105 -4.88 6.67 3.28
CA PRO A 105 -4.62 8.03 3.70
C PRO A 105 -5.94 8.81 3.85
N PRO A 106 -6.02 9.75 4.80
CA PRO A 106 -7.27 10.45 5.07
C PRO A 106 -7.58 11.60 4.10
N THR A 107 -6.58 12.06 3.34
CA THR A 107 -6.66 13.30 2.54
C THR A 107 -6.60 13.10 1.04
N HIS A 108 -6.29 11.89 0.58
CA HIS A 108 -6.14 11.54 -0.83
C HIS A 108 -6.38 10.04 -1.03
N VAL A 109 -6.37 9.58 -2.28
CA VAL A 109 -6.39 8.15 -2.60
C VAL A 109 -4.99 7.58 -2.39
N GLY A 110 -4.88 6.52 -1.61
CA GLY A 110 -3.61 5.83 -1.36
C GLY A 110 -3.24 4.85 -2.46
N LEU A 111 -2.36 3.92 -2.12
CA LEU A 111 -1.95 2.82 -3.00
C LEU A 111 -2.32 1.48 -2.37
N PHE A 112 -2.71 0.53 -3.21
CA PHE A 112 -2.44 -0.86 -2.90
C PHE A 112 -0.97 -1.14 -3.21
N THR A 113 -0.25 -1.76 -2.27
CA THR A 113 1.14 -2.17 -2.50
C THR A 113 1.38 -3.58 -1.98
N ALA A 114 2.17 -4.35 -2.73
CA ALA A 114 2.64 -5.66 -2.32
C ALA A 114 4.10 -5.87 -2.74
N GLY A 115 4.84 -6.71 -2.03
CA GLY A 115 6.23 -6.96 -2.40
C GLY A 115 7.09 -7.57 -1.32
N ALA A 116 8.37 -7.76 -1.68
CA ALA A 116 9.41 -8.30 -0.83
C ALA A 116 10.79 -8.04 -1.44
N ASN A 117 11.85 -8.32 -0.67
CA ASN A 117 13.19 -8.51 -1.21
C ASN A 117 13.43 -9.99 -1.56
N THR A 118 14.07 -10.28 -2.69
CA THR A 118 14.30 -11.66 -3.14
C THR A 118 15.45 -11.78 -4.13
N GLU A 119 16.08 -12.96 -4.23
CA GLU A 119 17.03 -13.29 -5.30
C GLU A 119 16.34 -13.63 -6.65
N ASP A 120 15.04 -13.97 -6.61
CA ASP A 120 14.23 -14.31 -7.78
C ASP A 120 12.97 -13.42 -7.90
N PRO A 121 13.10 -12.17 -8.37
CA PRO A 121 11.97 -11.26 -8.56
C PRO A 121 10.87 -11.81 -9.47
N ALA A 122 11.19 -12.63 -10.48
CA ALA A 122 10.17 -13.15 -11.39
C ALA A 122 9.25 -14.16 -10.67
N ALA A 123 9.83 -15.09 -9.91
CA ALA A 123 9.07 -16.04 -9.11
C ALA A 123 8.24 -15.33 -8.02
N LEU A 124 8.81 -14.31 -7.36
CA LEU A 124 8.07 -13.53 -6.36
C LEU A 124 6.84 -12.83 -6.95
N ILE A 125 7.00 -12.19 -8.11
CA ILE A 125 5.89 -11.53 -8.82
C ILE A 125 4.79 -12.54 -9.11
N GLN A 126 5.14 -13.70 -9.65
CA GLN A 126 4.17 -14.77 -9.97
C GLN A 126 3.48 -15.32 -8.71
N ALA A 127 4.20 -15.48 -7.61
CA ALA A 127 3.64 -15.96 -6.35
C ALA A 127 2.63 -14.96 -5.76
N VAL A 128 2.96 -13.68 -5.75
CA VAL A 128 2.03 -12.62 -5.30
C VAL A 128 0.81 -12.57 -6.21
N GLU A 129 1.00 -12.56 -7.54
CA GLU A 129 -0.10 -12.55 -8.50
C GLU A 129 -1.00 -13.76 -8.36
N SER A 130 -0.46 -14.97 -8.18
CA SER A 130 -1.23 -16.19 -7.91
C SER A 130 -2.13 -16.06 -6.69
N VAL A 131 -1.65 -15.44 -5.60
CA VAL A 131 -2.47 -15.21 -4.39
C VAL A 131 -3.60 -14.23 -4.67
N LEU A 132 -3.30 -13.11 -5.35
CA LEU A 132 -4.28 -12.06 -5.64
C LEU A 132 -5.33 -12.53 -6.67
N ASP A 133 -4.90 -13.19 -7.74
CA ASP A 133 -5.77 -13.81 -8.76
C ASP A 133 -6.66 -14.89 -8.15
N GLY A 134 -6.06 -15.78 -7.34
CA GLY A 134 -6.80 -16.86 -6.69
C GLY A 134 -7.89 -16.32 -5.76
N LEU A 135 -7.64 -15.20 -5.10
CA LEU A 135 -8.62 -14.55 -4.23
C LEU A 135 -9.90 -14.15 -4.99
N LEU A 136 -9.75 -13.63 -6.21
CA LEU A 136 -10.85 -13.18 -7.06
C LEU A 136 -11.45 -14.30 -7.93
N SER A 137 -10.87 -15.50 -7.93
CA SER A 137 -11.26 -16.58 -8.82
C SER A 137 -11.57 -17.89 -8.07
N ASP A 138 -10.60 -18.80 -7.99
CA ASP A 138 -10.80 -20.19 -7.57
C ASP A 138 -10.66 -20.41 -6.05
N ARG A 139 -10.10 -19.43 -5.33
CA ARG A 139 -9.78 -19.49 -3.90
C ARG A 139 -10.30 -18.25 -3.14
N PRO A 140 -11.60 -17.91 -3.18
CA PRO A 140 -12.13 -16.79 -2.38
C PRO A 140 -11.93 -17.00 -0.88
N PRO A 141 -11.86 -15.93 -0.06
CA PRO A 141 -11.67 -16.03 1.38
C PRO A 141 -12.71 -16.94 2.04
N THR A 142 -12.26 -17.85 2.89
CA THR A 142 -13.11 -18.76 3.66
C THR A 142 -13.70 -18.05 4.87
N GLN A 143 -14.79 -18.57 5.43
CA GLN A 143 -15.36 -18.00 6.66
C GLN A 143 -14.35 -18.04 7.83
N LEU A 144 -13.52 -19.08 7.89
CA LEU A 144 -12.49 -19.20 8.93
C LEU A 144 -11.44 -18.09 8.83
N GLU A 145 -10.98 -17.76 7.61
CA GLU A 145 -10.05 -16.65 7.38
C GLU A 145 -10.68 -15.31 7.75
N ILE A 146 -11.94 -15.09 7.37
CA ILE A 146 -12.69 -13.86 7.69
C ILE A 146 -12.86 -13.71 9.21
N ASP A 147 -13.25 -14.77 9.90
CA ASP A 147 -13.46 -14.74 11.35
C ASP A 147 -12.15 -14.49 12.09
N ALA A 148 -11.05 -15.09 11.64
CA ALA A 148 -9.71 -14.85 12.17
C ALA A 148 -9.27 -13.39 11.97
N ALA A 149 -9.49 -12.85 10.76
CA ALA A 149 -9.16 -11.47 10.43
C ALA A 149 -9.93 -10.45 11.28
N LYS A 150 -11.25 -10.65 11.44
CA LYS A 150 -12.06 -9.82 12.33
C LYS A 150 -11.63 -9.91 13.79
N ALA A 151 -11.23 -11.10 14.26
CA ALA A 151 -10.70 -11.27 15.61
C ALA A 151 -9.35 -10.55 15.80
N SER A 152 -8.47 -10.60 14.80
CA SER A 152 -7.20 -9.85 14.76
C SER A 152 -7.44 -8.34 14.88
N ALA A 153 -8.30 -7.78 14.03
CA ALA A 153 -8.68 -6.38 14.06
C ALA A 153 -9.22 -5.97 15.44
N LYS A 154 -10.12 -6.78 16.01
CA LYS A 154 -10.68 -6.56 17.36
C LYS A 154 -9.62 -6.50 18.45
N ASN A 155 -8.65 -7.42 18.41
CA ASN A 155 -7.57 -7.47 19.40
C ASN A 155 -6.62 -6.27 19.27
N SER A 156 -6.35 -5.84 18.04
CA SER A 156 -5.54 -4.64 17.76
C SER A 156 -6.20 -3.35 18.24
N PHE A 157 -7.54 -3.29 18.30
CA PHE A 157 -8.26 -2.11 18.78
C PHE A 157 -7.99 -1.75 20.24
N VAL A 158 -7.71 -2.73 21.10
CA VAL A 158 -7.47 -2.50 22.54
C VAL A 158 -6.25 -1.61 22.78
N PHE A 159 -5.27 -1.63 21.88
CA PHE A 159 -4.04 -0.84 22.02
C PHE A 159 -4.20 0.62 21.60
N ASN A 160 -5.28 0.97 20.90
CA ASN A 160 -5.44 2.30 20.30
C ASN A 160 -5.84 3.43 21.27
N PHE A 161 -6.19 3.09 22.51
CA PHE A 161 -6.56 4.06 23.57
C PHE A 161 -5.71 3.93 24.83
N ALA A 162 -4.53 3.32 24.72
CA ALA A 162 -3.71 2.93 25.86
C ALA A 162 -3.22 4.12 26.72
N SER A 163 -3.18 5.35 26.18
CA SER A 163 -2.80 6.55 26.95
C SER A 163 -3.63 7.79 26.61
N PRO A 164 -3.84 8.73 27.56
CA PRO A 164 -4.54 10.00 27.31
C PRO A 164 -3.97 10.81 26.13
N GLN A 165 -2.65 10.73 25.90
CA GLN A 165 -2.00 11.41 24.78
C GLN A 165 -2.42 10.81 23.42
N GLN A 166 -2.55 9.48 23.33
CA GLN A 166 -3.05 8.81 22.11
C GLN A 166 -4.50 9.18 21.85
N GLN A 167 -5.32 9.25 22.89
CA GLN A 167 -6.73 9.66 22.77
C GLN A 167 -6.85 11.11 22.28
N LEU A 168 -6.10 12.04 22.86
CA LEU A 168 -6.10 13.44 22.44
C LEU A 168 -5.62 13.61 21.00
N SER A 169 -4.52 12.95 20.63
CA SER A 169 -3.99 12.97 19.26
C SER A 169 -5.02 12.51 18.24
N ARG A 170 -5.73 11.41 18.52
CA ARG A 170 -6.80 10.89 17.65
C ARG A 170 -7.97 11.86 17.53
N ILE A 171 -8.45 12.42 18.64
CA ILE A 171 -9.55 13.39 18.61
C ILE A 171 -9.16 14.62 17.77
N LEU A 172 -7.92 15.09 17.89
CA LEU A 172 -7.41 16.19 17.07
C LEU A 172 -7.35 15.79 15.59
N THR A 173 -6.83 14.61 15.26
CA THR A 173 -6.80 14.09 13.90
C THR A 173 -8.21 14.00 13.31
N TYR A 174 -9.16 13.39 14.01
CA TYR A 174 -10.55 13.28 13.54
C TYR A 174 -11.17 14.65 13.31
N ARG A 175 -10.95 15.62 14.21
CA ARG A 175 -11.44 16.99 14.01
C ARG A 175 -10.81 17.68 12.82
N VAL A 176 -9.49 17.56 12.63
CA VAL A 176 -8.79 18.15 11.48
C VAL A 176 -9.29 17.54 10.17
N LEU A 177 -9.61 16.26 10.18
CA LEU A 177 -10.15 15.53 9.03
C LEU A 177 -11.66 15.66 8.85
N GLY A 178 -12.37 16.34 9.75
CA GLY A 178 -13.83 16.48 9.70
C GLY A 178 -14.60 15.18 9.98
N LEU A 179 -13.97 14.17 10.58
CA LEU A 179 -14.59 12.89 10.92
C LEU A 179 -15.47 13.00 12.17
N PRO A 180 -16.53 12.17 12.29
CA PRO A 180 -17.34 12.08 13.51
C PRO A 180 -16.50 11.78 14.76
N GLU A 181 -16.92 12.30 15.91
CA GLU A 181 -16.22 12.08 17.19
C GLU A 181 -16.17 10.59 17.58
N ASP A 182 -17.20 9.83 17.20
CA ASP A 182 -17.31 8.39 17.40
C ASP A 182 -16.87 7.56 16.17
N TYR A 183 -16.18 8.17 15.19
CA TYR A 183 -15.74 7.52 13.94
C TYR A 183 -15.07 6.17 14.20
N PHE A 184 -14.19 6.09 15.20
CA PHE A 184 -13.51 4.84 15.55
C PHE A 184 -14.48 3.71 15.93
N ILE A 185 -15.51 4.02 16.72
CA ILE A 185 -16.52 3.04 17.14
C ILE A 185 -17.37 2.62 15.94
N GLN A 186 -17.70 3.55 15.05
CA GLN A 186 -18.40 3.25 13.80
C GLN A 186 -17.56 2.33 12.91
N TYR A 187 -16.28 2.63 12.75
CA TYR A 187 -15.34 1.87 11.93
C TYR A 187 -15.13 0.45 12.47
N GLN A 188 -14.99 0.30 13.80
CA GLN A 188 -14.93 -1.02 14.43
C GLN A 188 -16.20 -1.83 14.15
N ARG A 189 -17.39 -1.23 14.30
CA ARG A 189 -18.66 -1.91 14.00
C ARG A 189 -18.77 -2.28 12.53
N ALA A 190 -18.27 -1.43 11.64
CA ALA A 190 -18.23 -1.70 10.21
C ALA A 190 -17.38 -2.95 9.93
N ILE A 191 -16.15 -3.03 10.46
CA ILE A 191 -15.28 -4.22 10.34
C ILE A 191 -15.97 -5.48 10.87
N GLU A 192 -16.59 -5.41 12.05
CA GLU A 192 -17.31 -6.57 12.63
C GLU A 192 -18.49 -7.01 11.75
N ALA A 193 -19.17 -6.07 11.08
CA ALA A 193 -20.36 -6.32 10.27
C ALA A 193 -20.08 -6.80 8.84
N VAL A 194 -18.89 -6.55 8.27
CA VAL A 194 -18.62 -6.84 6.85
C VAL A 194 -18.91 -8.30 6.49
N SER A 195 -19.72 -8.52 5.48
CA SER A 195 -20.02 -9.84 4.92
C SER A 195 -18.94 -10.31 3.95
N ARG A 196 -18.92 -11.62 3.65
CA ARG A 196 -18.03 -12.17 2.62
C ARG A 196 -18.31 -11.53 1.25
N GLU A 197 -19.57 -11.28 0.96
CA GLU A 197 -20.02 -10.67 -0.28
C GLU A 197 -19.51 -9.24 -0.42
N GLU A 198 -19.52 -8.45 0.67
CA GLU A 198 -18.95 -7.10 0.67
C GLU A 198 -17.42 -7.11 0.52
N ILE A 199 -16.72 -8.06 1.15
CA ILE A 199 -15.28 -8.26 0.96
C ILE A 199 -14.97 -8.55 -0.51
N MET A 200 -15.69 -9.50 -1.11
CA MET A 200 -15.48 -9.86 -2.51
C MET A 200 -15.82 -8.70 -3.45
N ALA A 201 -16.93 -8.01 -3.23
CA ALA A 201 -17.31 -6.87 -4.04
C ALA A 201 -16.32 -5.71 -3.93
N ALA A 202 -15.73 -5.48 -2.76
CA ALA A 202 -14.66 -4.51 -2.56
C ALA A 202 -13.38 -4.94 -3.29
N ALA A 203 -12.98 -6.21 -3.14
CA ALA A 203 -11.82 -6.77 -3.82
C ALA A 203 -11.93 -6.64 -5.35
N GLU A 204 -13.08 -6.98 -5.93
CA GLU A 204 -13.34 -6.85 -7.37
C GLU A 204 -13.26 -5.40 -7.89
N ARG A 205 -13.55 -4.41 -7.03
CA ARG A 205 -13.52 -2.98 -7.38
C ARG A 205 -12.12 -2.37 -7.27
N HIS A 206 -11.30 -2.86 -6.35
CA HIS A 206 -10.06 -2.20 -5.93
C HIS A 206 -8.79 -3.04 -6.10
N LEU A 207 -8.90 -4.29 -6.53
CA LEU A 207 -7.78 -5.18 -6.79
C LEU A 207 -7.85 -5.66 -8.24
N HIS A 208 -6.83 -5.32 -9.04
CA HIS A 208 -6.79 -5.69 -10.45
C HIS A 208 -5.50 -6.45 -10.78
N PRO A 209 -5.43 -7.74 -10.40
CA PRO A 209 -4.34 -8.61 -10.82
C PRO A 209 -4.07 -8.50 -12.31
N GLY A 210 -2.80 -8.47 -12.70
CA GLY A 210 -2.43 -8.30 -14.11
C GLY A 210 -2.30 -6.84 -14.54
N ARG A 211 -2.92 -5.89 -13.84
CA ARG A 211 -2.91 -4.45 -14.17
C ARG A 211 -1.99 -3.63 -13.27
N GLN A 212 -1.45 -4.23 -12.21
CA GLN A 212 -0.51 -3.53 -11.34
C GLN A 212 0.76 -3.11 -12.07
N THR A 213 1.29 -1.97 -11.68
CA THR A 213 2.64 -1.53 -12.04
C THR A 213 3.63 -2.25 -11.15
N ILE A 214 4.71 -2.77 -11.73
CA ILE A 214 5.74 -3.47 -10.98
C ILE A 214 7.03 -2.68 -11.08
N VAL A 215 7.68 -2.40 -9.96
CA VAL A 215 9.02 -1.82 -9.90
C VAL A 215 9.96 -2.86 -9.27
N VAL A 216 11.05 -3.15 -9.96
CA VAL A 216 12.11 -4.04 -9.50
C VAL A 216 13.40 -3.24 -9.43
N ALA A 217 14.02 -3.22 -8.25
CA ALA A 217 15.27 -2.51 -8.02
C ALA A 217 16.35 -3.49 -7.56
N GLY A 218 17.38 -3.71 -8.38
CA GLY A 218 18.44 -4.70 -8.14
C GLY A 218 19.53 -4.67 -9.21
N ASP A 219 20.56 -5.52 -9.10
CA ASP A 219 21.64 -5.59 -10.10
C ASP A 219 21.05 -6.06 -11.44
N GLU A 220 21.03 -5.16 -12.42
CA GLU A 220 20.40 -5.40 -13.72
C GLU A 220 20.86 -6.71 -14.38
N ARG A 221 22.14 -7.07 -14.21
CA ARG A 221 22.73 -8.26 -14.83
C ARG A 221 22.14 -9.55 -14.28
N LEU A 222 21.68 -9.53 -13.03
CA LEU A 222 21.07 -10.67 -12.35
C LEU A 222 19.56 -10.71 -12.61
N VAL A 223 18.88 -9.56 -12.58
CA VAL A 223 17.41 -9.50 -12.56
C VAL A 223 16.78 -9.42 -13.95
N ARG A 224 17.38 -8.69 -14.91
CA ARG A 224 16.79 -8.49 -16.26
C ARG A 224 16.48 -9.81 -16.99
N PRO A 225 17.36 -10.83 -16.96
CA PRO A 225 17.06 -12.12 -17.60
C PRO A 225 15.81 -12.80 -17.04
N GLN A 226 15.56 -12.66 -15.73
CA GLN A 226 14.42 -13.25 -15.05
C GLN A 226 13.11 -12.55 -15.44
N LEU A 227 13.12 -11.21 -15.46
CA LEU A 227 11.93 -10.39 -15.76
C LEU A 227 11.46 -10.50 -17.21
N SER A 228 12.38 -10.78 -18.14
CA SER A 228 12.06 -10.91 -19.56
C SER A 228 11.06 -12.05 -19.85
N GLY A 229 10.95 -13.03 -18.95
CA GLY A 229 10.02 -14.16 -19.07
C GLY A 229 8.58 -13.86 -18.64
N LEU A 230 8.30 -12.70 -18.02
CA LEU A 230 6.97 -12.38 -17.48
C LEU A 230 5.93 -12.00 -18.54
N GLY A 231 6.35 -11.79 -19.80
CA GLY A 231 5.43 -11.40 -20.87
C GLY A 231 4.86 -9.98 -20.73
N ARG A 232 5.44 -9.15 -19.85
CA ARG A 232 5.06 -7.76 -19.62
C ARG A 232 6.05 -6.79 -20.28
N PRO A 233 5.62 -5.57 -20.65
CA PRO A 233 6.53 -4.54 -21.12
C PRO A 233 7.58 -4.22 -20.03
N LEU A 234 8.85 -4.49 -20.32
CA LEU A 234 9.97 -4.14 -19.45
C LEU A 234 10.52 -2.76 -19.86
N ARG A 235 10.52 -1.82 -18.91
CA ARG A 235 10.99 -0.45 -19.08
C ARG A 235 12.12 -0.16 -18.09
N GLU A 236 13.11 0.61 -18.50
CA GLU A 236 14.15 1.08 -17.58
C GLU A 236 13.69 2.37 -16.91
N LEU A 237 13.92 2.47 -15.60
CA LEU A 237 13.70 3.69 -14.84
C LEU A 237 15.05 4.19 -14.30
N PRO A 238 15.65 5.24 -14.90
CA PRO A 238 16.93 5.74 -14.46
C PRO A 238 16.81 6.37 -13.06
N LEU A 239 17.76 6.06 -12.18
CA LEU A 239 17.91 6.82 -10.93
C LEU A 239 18.36 8.24 -11.31
N SER A 240 17.50 9.22 -11.07
CA SER A 240 17.91 10.62 -11.15
C SER A 240 18.99 10.89 -10.09
N PRO A 241 20.09 11.59 -10.45
CA PRO A 241 21.20 11.88 -9.54
C PRO A 241 20.83 12.87 -8.43
#